data_AF-A0A9Q5VGT5-F1
#
_entry.id   AF-A0A9Q5VGT5-F1
#
_cell.length_a   1.000
_cell.length_b   1.000
_cell.length_c   1.000
_cell.angle_alpha   90.00
_cell.angle_beta   90.00
_cell.angle_gamma   90.00
#
_symmetry.space_group_name_H-M   'P 1'
#
loop_
_entity.id
_entity.type
_entity.pdbx_description
1 polymer ?
#
loop_
_entity_poly.entity_id
_entity_poly.type
_entity_poly.pdbx_seq_one_letter_code
_entity_poly.pdbx_strand_id
1 'polypeptide(L)'
;MFDLDHLVYTVTDIDTAVNHFKNLGFSPIKGGEHERFGTLNFIIPLENLCYIELLAINDKNKKSYPFRLTKNSAPQPLRAMEC
;
A
#
# COMPACT_ATOMS: atom_id res chain seq x y z
N MET A 1 -21.93 10.06 -9.73
CA MET A 1 -21.16 10.37 -8.50
C MET A 1 -19.95 9.46 -8.49
N PHE A 2 -18.79 9.89 -8.01
CA PHE A 2 -17.64 9.03 -7.76
C PHE A 2 -17.48 8.88 -6.26
N ASP A 3 -17.37 7.65 -5.78
CA ASP A 3 -17.15 7.33 -4.37
C ASP A 3 -15.74 6.79 -4.17
N LEU A 4 -15.21 6.93 -2.95
CA LEU A 4 -13.93 6.34 -2.58
C LEU A 4 -14.11 4.82 -2.42
N ASP A 5 -13.42 4.05 -3.25
CA ASP A 5 -13.44 2.59 -3.17
C ASP A 5 -12.52 2.09 -2.07
N HIS A 6 -11.23 2.48 -2.08
CA HIS A 6 -10.29 2.10 -1.03
C HIS A 6 -9.05 2.99 -0.95
N LEU A 7 -8.34 2.86 0.18
CA LEU A 7 -7.01 3.44 0.39
C LEU A 7 -5.98 2.30 0.52
N VAL A 8 -4.91 2.34 -0.29
CA VAL A 8 -3.78 1.42 -0.15
C VAL A 8 -2.78 1.97 0.86
N TYR A 9 -2.48 1.18 1.90
CA TYR A 9 -1.50 1.50 2.93
C TYR A 9 -0.37 0.47 2.92
N THR A 10 0.80 0.85 2.39
CA THR A 10 1.93 -0.06 2.25
C THR A 10 2.69 -0.21 3.57
N VAL A 11 3.01 -1.45 3.94
CA VAL A 11 3.72 -1.78 5.18
C VAL A 11 4.93 -2.66 4.89
N THR A 12 5.95 -2.58 5.75
CA THR A 12 7.17 -3.39 5.62
C THR A 12 7.03 -4.80 6.18
N ASP A 13 6.14 -4.97 7.15
CA ASP A 13 5.87 -6.24 7.82
C ASP A 13 4.35 -6.38 8.01
N ILE A 14 3.74 -7.35 7.32
CA ILE A 14 2.29 -7.49 7.29
C ILE A 14 1.74 -7.93 8.65
N ASP A 15 2.41 -8.84 9.33
CA ASP A 15 1.92 -9.45 10.57
C ASP A 15 1.90 -8.43 11.70
N THR A 16 2.96 -7.61 11.82
CA THR A 16 3.02 -6.48 12.74
C THR A 16 1.89 -5.48 12.48
N ALA A 17 1.65 -5.13 11.21
CA ALA A 17 0.59 -4.21 10.85
C ALA A 17 -0.81 -4.77 11.20
N VAL A 18 -1.08 -6.03 10.84
CA VAL A 18 -2.35 -6.70 11.16
C VAL A 18 -2.58 -6.74 12.67
N ASN A 19 -1.56 -7.10 13.45
CA ASN A 19 -1.67 -7.13 14.91
C ASN A 19 -1.88 -5.74 15.51
N HIS A 20 -1.22 -4.71 14.96
CA HIS A 20 -1.44 -3.33 15.38
C HIS A 20 -2.91 -2.92 15.18
N PHE A 21 -3.48 -3.15 14.00
CA PHE A 21 -4.88 -2.82 13.74
C PHE A 21 -5.88 -3.66 14.54
N LYS A 22 -5.56 -4.94 14.82
CA LYS A 22 -6.34 -5.76 15.76
C LYS A 22 -6.37 -5.14 17.16
N ASN A 23 -5.22 -4.66 17.66
CA ASN A 23 -5.14 -4.01 18.97
C ASN A 23 -5.89 -2.67 19.03
N LEU A 24 -6.08 -2.01 17.89
CA LEU A 24 -6.93 -0.83 17.76
C LEU A 24 -8.43 -1.15 17.67
N GLY A 25 -8.81 -2.43 17.67
CA GLY A 25 -10.21 -2.87 17.62
C GLY A 25 -10.73 -3.13 16.20
N PHE A 26 -9.89 -3.05 15.17
CA PHE A 26 -10.27 -3.45 13.82
C PHE A 26 -10.21 -4.98 13.66
N SER A 27 -10.88 -5.49 12.64
CA SER A 27 -10.81 -6.90 12.24
C SER A 27 -10.23 -7.04 10.82
N PRO A 28 -8.90 -6.94 10.64
CA PRO A 28 -8.28 -7.16 9.34
C PRO A 28 -8.54 -8.59 8.83
N ILE A 29 -8.96 -8.70 7.57
CA ILE A 29 -9.29 -9.94 6.89
C ILE A 29 -8.18 -10.25 5.88
N LYS A 30 -7.69 -11.51 5.84
CA LYS A 30 -6.71 -11.90 4.82
C LYS A 30 -7.32 -11.71 3.43
N GLY A 31 -6.63 -10.95 2.58
CA GLY A 31 -7.03 -10.78 1.18
C GLY A 31 -6.31 -11.77 0.27
N GLY A 32 -5.79 -11.28 -0.85
CA GLY A 32 -5.10 -12.04 -1.87
C GLY A 32 -3.58 -12.10 -1.69
N GLU A 33 -3.01 -13.16 -2.25
CA GLU A 33 -1.58 -13.25 -2.55
C GLU A 33 -1.42 -12.99 -4.05
N HIS A 34 -0.83 -11.84 -4.40
CA HIS A 34 -0.63 -11.44 -5.79
C HIS A 34 0.67 -12.01 -6.31
N GLU A 35 0.66 -13.28 -6.69
CA GLU A 35 1.86 -14.00 -7.14
C GLU A 35 2.61 -13.27 -8.25
N ARG A 36 1.92 -12.62 -9.19
CA ARG A 36 2.55 -11.87 -10.27
C ARG A 36 3.39 -10.70 -9.77
N PHE A 37 2.95 -10.03 -8.71
CA PHE A 37 3.56 -8.82 -8.16
C PHE A 37 4.47 -9.09 -6.96
N GLY A 38 4.44 -10.30 -6.42
CA GLY A 38 5.17 -10.64 -5.20
C GLY A 38 4.65 -9.86 -3.99
N THR A 39 3.38 -9.48 -3.97
CA THR A 39 2.74 -8.79 -2.85
C THR A 39 1.66 -9.66 -2.22
N LEU A 40 1.32 -9.37 -0.97
CA LEU A 40 0.15 -9.91 -0.29
C LEU A 40 -0.59 -8.78 0.42
N ASN A 41 -1.89 -8.94 0.64
CA ASN A 41 -2.68 -7.92 1.33
C ASN A 41 -3.60 -8.46 2.44
N PHE A 42 -4.03 -7.52 3.29
CA PHE A 42 -5.14 -7.66 4.22
C PHE A 42 -6.10 -6.49 4.03
N ILE A 43 -7.38 -6.73 4.24
CA ILE A 43 -8.46 -5.76 4.05
C ILE A 43 -9.01 -5.37 5.42
N ILE A 44 -9.11 -4.07 5.68
CA ILE A 44 -9.83 -3.51 6.83
C ILE A 44 -11.14 -2.89 6.29
N PRO A 45 -12.29 -3.55 6.47
CA PRO A 45 -13.58 -3.02 6.02
C PRO A 45 -13.93 -1.74 6.77
N LEU A 46 -14.47 -0.76 6.06
CA LEU A 46 -15.07 0.46 6.60
C LEU A 46 -16.56 0.52 6.21
N GLU A 47 -17.23 1.60 6.60
CA GLU A 47 -18.60 1.87 6.16
C GLU A 47 -18.66 2.18 4.64
N ASN A 48 -19.88 2.15 4.08
CA ASN A 48 -20.16 2.49 2.67
C ASN A 48 -19.37 1.67 1.64
N LEU A 49 -19.06 0.41 1.96
CA LEU A 49 -18.31 -0.52 1.10
C LEU A 49 -16.87 -0.06 0.78
N CYS A 50 -16.36 0.94 1.51
CA CYS A 50 -14.97 1.37 1.41
C CYS A 50 -14.07 0.51 2.32
N TYR A 51 -12.78 0.43 2.01
CA TYR A 51 -11.82 -0.30 2.84
C TYR A 51 -10.40 0.28 2.81
N ILE A 52 -9.59 -0.11 3.80
CA ILE A 52 -8.13 0.07 3.75
C ILE A 52 -7.49 -1.25 3.32
N GLU A 53 -6.65 -1.21 2.29
CA GLU A 53 -5.82 -2.33 1.85
C GLU A 53 -4.43 -2.21 2.47
N LEU A 54 -4.13 -3.06 3.46
CA LEU A 54 -2.77 -3.24 3.95
C LEU A 54 -1.99 -4.07 2.93
N LEU A 55 -0.95 -3.50 2.33
CA LEU A 55 -0.20 -4.17 1.26
C LEU A 55 1.27 -4.33 1.66
N ALA A 56 1.81 -5.54 1.54
CA ALA A 56 3.22 -5.83 1.81
C ALA A 56 3.87 -6.60 0.66
N ILE A 57 5.20 -6.50 0.54
CA ILE A 57 5.98 -7.34 -0.37
C ILE A 57 6.18 -8.72 0.28
N ASN A 58 5.68 -9.76 -0.38
CA ASN A 58 5.88 -11.17 -0.01
C ASN A 58 7.13 -11.77 -0.67
N ASP A 59 7.41 -11.40 -1.92
CA ASP A 59 8.54 -11.91 -2.69
C ASP A 59 9.28 -10.75 -3.37
N LYS A 60 10.45 -10.40 -2.81
CA LYS A 60 11.30 -9.32 -3.31
C LYS A 60 11.98 -9.64 -4.65
N ASN A 61 12.02 -10.91 -5.05
CA ASN A 61 12.65 -11.31 -6.31
C ASN A 61 11.72 -11.08 -7.51
N LYS A 62 10.41 -10.92 -7.26
CA LYS A 62 9.43 -10.62 -8.31
C LYS A 62 9.43 -9.13 -8.64
N LYS A 63 10.05 -8.79 -9.76
CA LYS A 63 10.09 -7.44 -10.31
C LYS A 63 8.89 -7.17 -11.20
N SER A 64 7.70 -7.10 -10.61
CA SER A 64 6.54 -6.56 -11.30
C SER A 64 5.89 -5.52 -10.40
N TYR A 65 6.14 -4.25 -10.71
CA TYR A 65 5.51 -3.14 -10.01
C TYR A 65 4.11 -2.93 -10.61
N PRO A 66 3.02 -3.25 -9.89
CA PRO A 66 1.66 -3.04 -10.42
C PRO A 66 1.39 -1.56 -10.68
N PHE A 67 2.08 -0.69 -9.94
CA PHE A 67 2.03 0.75 -10.11
C PHE A 67 3.36 1.24 -10.68
N ARG A 68 3.33 1.74 -11.91
CA ARG A 68 4.43 2.55 -12.44
C ARG A 68 4.43 3.86 -11.66
N LEU A 69 5.21 3.93 -10.57
CA LEU A 69 5.64 5.19 -10.00
C LEU A 69 6.46 5.90 -11.09
N THR A 70 5.81 6.66 -11.96
CA THR A 70 6.52 7.51 -12.91
C THR A 70 7.32 8.50 -12.08
N LYS A 71 8.65 8.51 -12.25
CA LYS A 71 9.60 9.46 -11.64
C LYS A 71 9.37 10.92 -12.08
N ASN A 72 8.14 11.43 -12.02
CA ASN A 72 7.85 12.85 -12.29
C ASN A 72 7.83 13.69 -11.01
N SER A 73 8.28 13.14 -9.88
CA SER A 73 8.54 13.87 -8.64
C SER A 73 10.01 13.79 -8.23
N ALA A 74 10.93 13.79 -9.20
CA ALA A 74 12.26 14.32 -8.90
C ALA A 74 12.11 15.83 -8.68
N PRO A 75 12.49 16.40 -7.51
CA PRO A 75 12.63 17.84 -7.43
C PRO A 75 13.64 18.26 -8.51
N GLN A 76 13.27 19.23 -9.32
CA GLN A 76 14.20 19.90 -10.24
C GLN A 76 15.46 20.25 -9.44
N PRO A 77 16.68 19.98 -9.93
CA PRO A 77 17.88 20.39 -9.21
C PRO A 77 17.79 21.90 -9.01
N LEU A 78 17.85 22.33 -7.75
CA LEU A 78 17.89 23.73 -7.38
C LEU A 78 19.09 24.32 -8.12
N ARG A 79 18.82 25.15 -9.13
CA ARG A 79 19.85 25.89 -9.85
C ARG A 79 20.53 26.74 -8.79
N ALA A 80 21.75 26.39 -8.41
CA ALA A 80 22.54 27.22 -7.52
C ALA A 80 22.61 28.60 -8.18
N MET A 81 22.00 29.59 -7.53
CA MET A 81 22.28 30.99 -7.83
C MET A 81 23.73 31.19 -7.40
N GLU A 82 24.59 31.38 -8.39
CA GLU A 82 25.92 31.94 -8.20
C GLU A 82 25.75 33.31 -7.54
N CYS A 83 26.35 33.47 -6.35
CA CYS A 83 26.73 34.75 -5.78
C CYS A 83 28.23 34.93 -5.98
#